data_AF-A0A7Y3JY11-F1
#
_entry.id   AF-A0A7Y3JY11-F1
#
_cell.length_a   1.000
_cell.length_b   1.000
_cell.length_c   1.000
_cell.angle_alpha   90.00
_cell.angle_beta   90.00
_cell.angle_gamma   90.00
#
_symmetry.space_group_name_H-M   'P 1'
#
loop_
_entity.id
_entity.type
_entity.pdbx_description
1 polymer ?
#
loop_
_entity_poly.entity_id
_entity_poly.type
_entity_poly.pdbx_seq_one_letter_code
_entity_poly.pdbx_strand_id
1 'polypeptide(L)'
;MRFPRHTPTLHPQRGASLMVMLVILVIGVSALLVGSLNSSALNNSRQQQTAAALAQAKDALIGYAITYGDNHSGQVHGYLPCPDYGGGNPEGSAEPVCGIQNVSVIGRLPWATLDLPTLRDGNGECLWYAVSGTYKNNPKTGLMNWDTNGQLLAYASDGTLLTPPDNQVVAVIFAPGAPQPGQNRSGTTAPVCGGNYTATNYLDSGIVNGSSYNNADIVTGKFIQGANGGIVNDQMVFITRQDIWNAIQKRTDFQLTSPNNPLIQMTTQVALCLANYGKHNSPNDNNSLPWPAPLSLSDYADNTKYDDSAFLYAGRVPYSVTTSKAITSNSFSNLMTTATCPAGWAGIDPWWNNWKDHLFYAISQAYKPTNYTNQDCGTCLQINGSGQYAAVVMFASSRLVGQVRASDTTGANSIPRGTISNYLEGNNTSNFSGANGNENYQTGSASSTFNDVSYCIDQNLNVTPC
;
A
#
# COMPACT_ATOMS: atom_id res chain seq x y z
N MET A 1 -23.20 9.75 109.64
CA MET A 1 -23.68 10.48 108.45
C MET A 1 -23.35 9.63 107.22
N ARG A 2 -24.36 9.17 106.48
CA ARG A 2 -24.23 8.26 105.32
C ARG A 2 -24.40 9.08 104.04
N PHE A 3 -23.43 9.05 103.13
CA PHE A 3 -23.53 9.65 101.80
C PHE A 3 -24.39 8.77 100.85
N PRO A 4 -25.21 9.34 99.96
CA PRO A 4 -25.98 8.59 98.98
C PRO A 4 -25.13 8.24 97.75
N ARG A 5 -25.25 6.99 97.27
CA ARG A 5 -24.72 6.54 95.98
C ARG A 5 -25.72 6.89 94.87
N HIS A 6 -25.27 7.57 93.82
CA HIS A 6 -26.01 7.65 92.56
C HIS A 6 -25.69 6.42 91.69
N THR A 7 -26.72 5.66 91.33
CA THR A 7 -26.67 4.62 90.30
C THR A 7 -27.02 5.23 88.93
N PRO A 8 -26.19 5.08 87.89
CA PRO A 8 -26.57 5.45 86.54
C PRO A 8 -27.46 4.37 85.91
N THR A 9 -28.62 4.77 85.40
CA THR A 9 -29.51 3.92 84.62
C THR A 9 -29.02 3.83 83.17
N LEU A 10 -28.50 2.68 82.75
CA LEU A 10 -28.25 2.36 81.34
C LEU A 10 -29.59 2.08 80.64
N HIS A 11 -29.94 2.91 79.66
CA HIS A 11 -31.07 2.65 78.76
C HIS A 11 -30.65 1.59 77.72
N PRO A 12 -31.43 0.51 77.50
CA PRO A 12 -31.16 -0.43 76.44
C PRO A 12 -31.68 0.13 75.10
N GLN A 13 -30.85 0.90 74.38
CA GLN A 13 -31.09 1.13 72.95
C GLN A 13 -30.72 -0.14 72.17
N ARG A 14 -31.70 -0.94 71.76
CA ARG A 14 -31.48 -2.12 70.91
C ARG A 14 -32.23 -2.13 69.57
N GLY A 15 -33.00 -1.09 69.24
CA GLY A 15 -33.73 -1.01 67.96
C GLY A 15 -33.20 0.04 66.97
N ALA A 16 -32.94 1.26 67.42
CA ALA A 16 -32.58 2.38 66.54
C ALA A 16 -31.19 2.23 65.91
N SER A 17 -30.21 1.70 66.66
CA SER A 17 -28.83 1.55 66.17
C SER A 17 -28.73 0.59 64.98
N LEU A 18 -29.58 -0.44 64.94
CA LEU A 18 -29.56 -1.46 63.89
C LEU A 18 -30.22 -0.94 62.60
N MET A 19 -31.30 -0.14 62.73
CA MET A 19 -31.89 0.55 61.58
C MET A 19 -30.97 1.65 61.02
N VAL A 20 -30.30 2.43 61.87
CA VAL A 20 -29.33 3.45 61.43
C VAL A 20 -28.15 2.80 60.73
N MET A 21 -27.63 1.69 61.25
CA MET A 21 -26.54 0.95 60.62
C MET A 21 -26.95 0.33 59.27
N LEU A 22 -28.19 -0.17 59.16
CA LEU A 22 -28.76 -0.67 57.89
C LEU A 22 -28.90 0.46 56.86
N VAL A 23 -29.41 1.63 57.26
CA VAL A 23 -29.56 2.80 56.37
C VAL A 23 -28.20 3.28 55.87
N ILE A 24 -27.20 3.38 56.76
CA ILE A 24 -25.83 3.73 56.39
C ILE A 24 -25.24 2.69 55.42
N LEU A 25 -25.51 1.40 55.64
CA LEU A 25 -25.03 0.33 54.76
C LEU A 25 -25.71 0.39 53.38
N VAL A 26 -27.02 0.61 53.32
CA VAL A 26 -27.76 0.75 52.04
C VAL A 26 -27.31 1.98 51.27
N ILE A 27 -27.12 3.12 51.95
CA ILE A 27 -26.60 4.35 51.32
C ILE A 27 -25.16 4.14 50.84
N GLY A 28 -24.32 3.49 51.65
CA GLY A 28 -22.94 3.17 51.28
C GLY A 28 -22.85 2.27 50.05
N VAL A 29 -23.62 1.18 50.01
CA VAL A 29 -23.69 0.28 48.86
C VAL A 29 -24.25 0.99 47.63
N SER A 30 -25.29 1.82 47.79
CA SER A 30 -25.88 2.58 46.68
C SER A 30 -24.91 3.62 46.11
N ALA A 31 -24.17 4.33 46.97
CA ALA A 31 -23.17 5.31 46.55
C ALA A 31 -21.98 4.64 45.82
N LEU A 32 -21.54 3.46 46.29
CA LEU A 32 -20.52 2.67 45.60
C LEU A 32 -21.00 2.16 44.25
N LEU A 33 -22.25 1.70 44.15
CA LEU A 33 -22.84 1.23 42.90
C LEU A 33 -23.03 2.36 41.88
N VAL A 34 -23.52 3.53 42.32
CA VAL A 34 -23.67 4.72 41.45
C VAL A 34 -22.29 5.25 41.00
N GLY A 35 -21.31 5.27 41.91
CA GLY A 35 -19.94 5.65 41.58
C GLY A 35 -19.26 4.72 40.57
N SER A 36 -19.46 3.41 40.69
CA SER A 36 -18.90 2.43 39.75
C SER A 36 -19.59 2.48 38.38
N LEU A 37 -20.93 2.61 38.34
CA LEU A 37 -21.69 2.76 37.09
C LEU A 37 -21.30 4.03 36.32
N ASN A 38 -21.11 5.15 37.02
CA ASN A 38 -20.66 6.39 36.41
C ASN A 38 -19.25 6.25 35.83
N SER A 39 -18.35 5.56 36.52
CA SER A 39 -16.97 5.34 36.05
C SER A 39 -16.92 4.43 34.82
N SER A 40 -17.69 3.34 34.83
CA SER A 40 -17.81 2.45 33.67
C SER A 40 -18.45 3.13 32.46
N ALA A 41 -19.51 3.93 32.67
CA ALA A 41 -20.17 4.68 31.60
C ALA A 41 -19.23 5.71 30.96
N LEU A 42 -18.46 6.43 31.78
CA LEU A 42 -17.44 7.37 31.29
C LEU A 42 -16.34 6.66 30.49
N ASN A 43 -15.80 5.55 31.01
CA ASN A 43 -14.77 4.77 30.30
C ASN A 43 -15.28 4.23 28.96
N ASN A 44 -16.53 3.74 28.92
CA ASN A 44 -17.17 3.30 27.68
C ASN A 44 -17.32 4.46 26.69
N SER A 45 -17.76 5.63 27.16
CA SER A 45 -17.87 6.84 26.32
C SER A 45 -16.52 7.25 25.74
N ARG A 46 -15.44 7.19 26.53
CA ARG A 46 -14.08 7.49 26.07
C ARG A 46 -13.61 6.49 25.01
N GLN A 47 -13.84 5.20 25.23
CA GLN A 47 -13.50 4.15 24.27
C GLN A 47 -14.28 4.33 22.96
N GLN A 48 -15.56 4.67 23.01
CA GLN A 48 -16.37 4.96 21.83
C GLN A 48 -15.83 6.18 21.06
N GLN A 49 -15.47 7.26 21.76
CA GLN A 49 -14.87 8.44 21.13
C GLN A 49 -13.53 8.10 20.47
N THR A 50 -12.65 7.36 21.17
CA THR A 50 -11.37 6.91 20.62
C THR A 50 -11.58 6.05 19.37
N ALA A 51 -12.48 5.08 19.42
CA ALA A 51 -12.77 4.21 18.28
C ALA A 51 -13.32 5.00 17.08
N ALA A 52 -14.21 5.97 17.32
CA ALA A 52 -14.75 6.84 16.27
C ALA A 52 -13.66 7.72 15.63
N ALA A 53 -12.79 8.33 16.45
CA ALA A 53 -11.67 9.13 15.97
C ALA A 53 -10.68 8.30 15.13
N LEU A 54 -10.31 7.11 15.61
CA LEU A 54 -9.44 6.20 14.89
C LEU A 54 -10.05 5.73 13.56
N ALA A 55 -11.34 5.38 13.56
CA ALA A 55 -12.06 4.98 12.35
C ALA A 55 -12.11 6.12 11.32
N GLN A 56 -12.45 7.33 11.74
CA GLN A 56 -12.50 8.50 10.85
C GLN A 56 -11.12 8.84 10.26
N ALA A 57 -10.05 8.76 11.06
CA ALA A 57 -8.69 8.94 10.57
C ALA A 57 -8.28 7.86 9.56
N LYS A 58 -8.63 6.59 9.83
CA LYS A 58 -8.38 5.47 8.92
C LYS A 58 -9.07 5.68 7.57
N ASP A 59 -10.36 6.03 7.60
CA ASP A 59 -11.16 6.25 6.39
C ASP A 59 -10.61 7.41 5.57
N ALA A 60 -10.22 8.51 6.21
CA ALA A 60 -9.62 9.66 5.53
C ALA A 60 -8.28 9.34 4.87
N LEU A 61 -7.42 8.56 5.54
CA LEU A 61 -6.14 8.12 4.97
C LEU A 61 -6.33 7.19 3.77
N ILE A 62 -7.29 6.26 3.83
CA ILE A 62 -7.66 5.42 2.69
C ILE A 62 -8.21 6.31 1.55
N GLY A 63 -9.11 7.24 1.87
CA GLY A 63 -9.66 8.23 0.93
C GLY A 63 -8.58 9.06 0.21
N TYR A 64 -7.58 9.54 0.96
CA TYR A 64 -6.43 10.23 0.42
C TYR A 64 -5.64 9.34 -0.54
N ALA A 65 -5.33 8.10 -0.13
CA ALA A 65 -4.56 7.17 -0.97
C ALA A 65 -5.27 6.82 -2.27
N ILE A 66 -6.57 6.53 -2.21
CA ILE A 66 -7.34 6.16 -3.40
C ILE A 66 -7.56 7.34 -4.34
N THR A 67 -7.58 8.59 -3.86
CA THR A 67 -7.76 9.79 -4.70
C THR A 67 -6.45 10.51 -5.04
N TYR A 68 -5.31 9.98 -4.62
CA TYR A 68 -4.02 10.68 -4.75
C TYR A 68 -3.71 11.09 -6.19
N GLY A 69 -3.83 10.16 -7.15
CA GLY A 69 -3.60 10.44 -8.58
C GLY A 69 -4.60 11.42 -9.20
N ASP A 70 -5.83 11.51 -8.66
CA ASP A 70 -6.84 12.47 -9.15
C ASP A 70 -6.47 13.90 -8.73
N ASN A 71 -5.86 14.05 -7.54
CA ASN A 71 -5.46 15.33 -6.97
C ASN A 71 -3.99 15.70 -7.22
N HIS A 72 -3.20 14.79 -7.81
CA HIS A 72 -1.79 14.99 -8.13
C HIS A 72 -1.51 14.55 -9.57
N SER A 73 -1.68 15.49 -10.51
CA SER A 73 -1.46 15.24 -11.94
C SER A 73 -0.12 14.57 -12.20
N GLY A 74 -0.15 13.50 -13.01
CA GLY A 74 1.05 12.74 -13.36
C GLY A 74 1.52 11.77 -12.26
N GLN A 75 0.65 11.39 -11.31
CA GLN A 75 0.97 10.42 -10.27
C GLN A 75 -0.05 9.27 -10.26
N VAL A 76 0.39 8.10 -9.76
CA VAL A 76 -0.50 6.95 -9.51
C VAL A 76 -1.14 7.04 -8.12
N HIS A 77 -2.20 6.27 -7.87
CA HIS A 77 -2.82 6.16 -6.54
C HIS A 77 -1.96 5.33 -5.57
N GLY A 78 -2.31 5.38 -4.29
CA GLY A 78 -1.73 4.53 -3.24
C GLY A 78 -0.84 5.26 -2.25
N TYR A 79 -0.41 6.49 -2.54
CA TYR A 79 0.42 7.27 -1.62
C TYR A 79 -0.38 7.86 -0.46
N LEU A 80 0.24 7.87 0.72
CA LEU A 80 -0.27 8.45 1.95
C LEU A 80 0.48 9.75 2.30
N PRO A 81 -0.13 10.70 3.02
CA PRO A 81 0.52 11.95 3.36
C PRO A 81 1.67 11.72 4.34
N CYS A 82 2.66 12.60 4.32
CA CYS A 82 3.62 12.74 5.40
C CYS A 82 2.93 13.14 6.72
N PRO A 83 3.45 12.69 7.89
CA PRO A 83 2.96 13.18 9.18
C PRO A 83 3.22 14.67 9.37
N ASP A 84 2.58 15.26 10.39
CA ASP A 84 2.84 16.62 10.85
C ASP A 84 3.92 16.63 11.95
N TYR A 85 4.93 17.50 11.82
CA TYR A 85 6.02 17.70 12.78
C TYR A 85 6.05 19.10 13.39
N GLY A 86 5.10 19.98 13.06
CA GLY A 86 5.13 21.38 13.47
C GLY A 86 6.29 22.16 12.83
N GLY A 87 6.79 21.74 11.66
CA GLY A 87 7.98 22.26 10.98
C GLY A 87 7.83 23.62 10.32
N GLY A 88 6.98 24.51 10.86
CA GLY A 88 6.70 25.84 10.31
C GLY A 88 5.48 25.91 9.37
N ASN A 89 4.84 24.78 9.09
CA ASN A 89 3.51 24.74 8.49
C ASN A 89 2.42 24.94 9.55
N PRO A 90 1.20 25.36 9.16
CA PRO A 90 0.06 25.34 10.06
C PRO A 90 -0.12 23.94 10.65
N GLU A 91 -0.34 23.87 11.95
CA GLU A 91 -0.60 22.60 12.64
C GLU A 91 -1.72 21.81 11.96
N GLY A 92 -1.54 20.49 11.88
CA GLY A 92 -2.38 19.58 11.13
C GLY A 92 -1.99 19.45 9.65
N SER A 93 -0.98 20.16 9.16
CA SER A 93 -0.51 20.03 7.78
C SER A 93 0.51 18.90 7.64
N ALA A 94 0.38 18.10 6.59
CA ALA A 94 1.40 17.13 6.21
C ALA A 94 2.70 17.85 5.87
N GLU A 95 3.82 17.33 6.34
CA GLU A 95 5.11 17.90 5.97
C GLU A 95 5.37 17.75 4.46
N PRO A 96 5.92 18.77 3.78
CA PRO A 96 6.23 18.69 2.35
C PRO A 96 7.18 17.54 2.03
N VAL A 97 8.10 17.22 2.95
CA VAL A 97 9.08 16.12 2.85
C VAL A 97 9.23 15.48 4.23
N CYS A 98 9.08 14.17 4.31
CA CYS A 98 9.28 13.44 5.57
C CYS A 98 10.28 12.30 5.42
N GLY A 99 11.39 12.41 6.15
CA GLY A 99 12.49 11.43 6.11
C GLY A 99 13.14 11.31 4.73
N ILE A 100 13.73 10.13 4.46
CA ILE A 100 14.34 9.79 3.17
C ILE A 100 13.54 8.71 2.44
N GLN A 101 13.89 8.39 1.20
CA GLN A 101 13.14 7.41 0.40
C GLN A 101 13.11 6.06 1.10
N ASN A 102 11.95 5.40 1.10
CA ASN A 102 11.79 4.05 1.65
C ASN A 102 12.10 3.90 3.15
N VAL A 103 12.17 5.00 3.91
CA VAL A 103 12.31 4.98 5.38
C VAL A 103 11.01 5.43 6.02
N SER A 104 10.46 4.59 6.91
CA SER A 104 9.22 4.88 7.61
C SER A 104 9.39 6.04 8.59
N VAL A 105 8.31 6.78 8.84
CA VAL A 105 8.32 7.96 9.70
C VAL A 105 7.07 8.04 10.58
N ILE A 106 7.16 8.73 11.72
CA ILE A 106 6.06 8.87 12.68
C ILE A 106 5.94 10.32 13.16
N GLY A 107 4.71 10.83 13.24
CA GLY A 107 4.38 12.17 13.73
C GLY A 107 2.92 12.30 14.12
N ARG A 108 2.42 13.53 14.23
CA ARG A 108 0.99 13.77 14.44
C ARG A 108 0.22 13.47 13.16
N LEU A 109 -1.04 13.06 13.30
CA LEU A 109 -1.94 12.90 12.16
C LEU A 109 -2.12 14.28 11.48
N PRO A 110 -1.88 14.39 10.16
CA PRO A 110 -2.03 15.65 9.43
C PRO A 110 -3.52 15.92 9.12
N TRP A 111 -4.31 16.16 10.16
CA TRP A 111 -5.77 16.29 10.09
C TRP A 111 -6.24 17.39 9.12
N ALA A 112 -5.51 18.51 9.03
CA ALA A 112 -5.88 19.60 8.13
C ALA A 112 -5.66 19.22 6.66
N THR A 113 -4.57 18.50 6.35
CA THR A 113 -4.34 17.97 4.98
C THR A 113 -5.37 16.91 4.59
N LEU A 114 -5.89 16.18 5.56
CA LEU A 114 -6.93 15.17 5.37
C LEU A 114 -8.35 15.74 5.32
N ASP A 115 -8.51 17.06 5.37
CA ASP A 115 -9.80 17.75 5.46
C ASP A 115 -10.67 17.24 6.63
N LEU A 116 -10.01 16.97 7.76
CA LEU A 116 -10.64 16.53 8.99
C LEU A 116 -10.69 17.66 10.02
N PRO A 117 -11.69 17.66 10.91
CA PRO A 117 -11.55 18.40 12.16
C PRO A 117 -10.39 17.80 12.99
N THR A 118 -9.89 18.54 13.97
CA THR A 118 -8.90 18.02 14.91
C THR A 118 -9.47 16.85 15.72
N LEU A 119 -9.13 15.63 15.30
CA LEU A 119 -9.59 14.41 15.95
C LEU A 119 -8.85 14.19 17.28
N ARG A 120 -9.63 13.91 18.34
CA ARG A 120 -9.12 13.61 19.67
C ARG A 120 -9.67 12.32 20.20
N ASP A 121 -8.81 11.58 20.90
CA ASP A 121 -9.22 10.39 21.63
C ASP A 121 -10.10 10.74 22.85
N GLY A 122 -10.61 9.71 23.53
CA GLY A 122 -11.45 9.88 24.72
C GLY A 122 -10.75 10.54 25.93
N ASN A 123 -9.43 10.74 25.90
CA ASN A 123 -8.68 11.48 26.91
C ASN A 123 -8.30 12.90 26.45
N GLY A 124 -8.74 13.31 25.25
CA GLY A 124 -8.51 14.63 24.69
C GLY A 124 -7.20 14.77 23.91
N GLU A 125 -6.50 13.69 23.64
CA GLU A 125 -5.22 13.72 22.91
C GLU A 125 -5.43 13.64 21.41
N CYS A 126 -4.66 14.42 20.64
CA CYS A 126 -4.62 14.27 19.20
C CYS A 126 -3.94 12.95 18.78
N LEU A 127 -4.40 12.41 17.66
CA LEU A 127 -3.91 11.16 17.11
C LEU A 127 -2.47 11.28 16.58
N TRP A 128 -1.73 10.18 16.71
CA TRP A 128 -0.42 9.98 16.09
C TRP A 128 -0.54 9.07 14.88
N TYR A 129 0.43 9.16 13.99
CA TYR A 129 0.39 8.52 12.69
C TYR A 129 1.80 8.11 12.28
N ALA A 130 1.98 6.81 12.07
CA ALA A 130 3.16 6.22 11.45
C ALA A 130 2.82 5.83 10.02
N VAL A 131 3.70 6.16 9.08
CA VAL A 131 3.57 5.81 7.67
C VAL A 131 4.79 5.04 7.19
N SER A 132 4.53 3.99 6.42
CA SER A 132 5.56 3.19 5.79
C SER A 132 6.32 4.02 4.76
N GLY A 133 7.65 3.86 4.75
CA GLY A 133 8.54 4.54 3.83
C GLY A 133 8.24 4.26 2.36
N THR A 134 7.66 3.10 2.05
CA THR A 134 7.23 2.74 0.70
C THR A 134 5.90 3.37 0.29
N TYR A 135 5.08 3.84 1.24
CA TYR A 135 3.74 4.40 0.99
C TYR A 135 3.64 5.91 1.19
N LYS A 136 4.62 6.57 1.81
CA LYS A 136 4.59 8.03 1.96
C LYS A 136 4.73 8.76 0.60
N ASN A 137 4.07 9.89 0.48
CA ASN A 137 3.99 10.68 -0.75
C ASN A 137 5.26 11.49 -1.06
N ASN A 138 6.18 11.67 -0.10
CA ASN A 138 7.44 12.35 -0.35
C ASN A 138 8.57 12.04 0.68
N PRO A 139 9.79 11.66 0.22
CA PRO A 139 10.08 11.09 -1.10
C PRO A 139 9.35 9.76 -1.31
N LYS A 140 8.86 9.57 -2.56
CA LYS A 140 8.10 8.41 -3.02
C LYS A 140 8.98 7.19 -3.24
N THR A 141 8.44 5.98 -3.06
CA THR A 141 9.11 4.74 -3.47
C THR A 141 9.30 4.65 -4.99
N GLY A 142 10.15 3.72 -5.45
CA GLY A 142 10.44 3.52 -6.88
C GLY A 142 9.30 2.87 -7.66
N LEU A 143 8.51 2.00 -7.03
CA LEU A 143 7.34 1.35 -7.63
C LEU A 143 6.15 1.45 -6.66
N MET A 144 5.05 2.06 -7.09
CA MET A 144 3.78 2.13 -6.37
C MET A 144 2.70 1.37 -7.14
N ASN A 145 2.55 0.10 -6.80
CA ASN A 145 1.54 -0.79 -7.35
C ASN A 145 1.01 -1.72 -6.25
N TRP A 146 0.07 -2.61 -6.60
CA TRP A 146 -0.54 -3.50 -5.59
C TRP A 146 0.43 -4.47 -4.92
N ASP A 147 1.62 -4.68 -5.48
CA ASP A 147 2.65 -5.55 -4.90
C ASP A 147 3.65 -4.80 -4.02
N THR A 148 3.63 -3.46 -4.01
CA THR A 148 4.40 -2.63 -3.06
C THR A 148 3.98 -2.96 -1.64
N ASN A 149 4.89 -3.53 -0.84
CA ASN A 149 4.58 -3.95 0.52
C ASN A 149 4.76 -2.81 1.53
N GLY A 150 4.05 -2.91 2.65
CA GLY A 150 4.31 -2.09 3.82
C GLY A 150 5.63 -2.48 4.50
N GLN A 151 6.05 -1.68 5.47
CA GLN A 151 7.26 -1.90 6.27
C GLN A 151 6.98 -1.98 7.78
N LEU A 152 5.70 -1.84 8.16
CA LEU A 152 5.28 -1.78 9.56
C LEU A 152 4.63 -3.12 9.96
N LEU A 153 4.74 -3.44 11.24
CA LEU A 153 4.20 -4.64 11.86
C LEU A 153 3.25 -4.24 12.98
N ALA A 154 2.01 -4.75 12.93
CA ALA A 154 1.02 -4.55 13.98
C ALA A 154 0.83 -5.83 14.80
N TYR A 155 0.81 -5.67 16.11
CA TYR A 155 0.64 -6.74 17.08
C TYR A 155 -0.62 -6.53 17.91
N ALA A 156 -1.31 -7.63 18.23
CA ALA A 156 -2.36 -7.65 19.23
C ALA A 156 -1.78 -7.40 20.62
N SER A 157 -2.64 -7.11 21.60
CA SER A 157 -2.23 -6.84 22.98
C SER A 157 -1.53 -8.02 23.67
N ASP A 158 -1.67 -9.24 23.15
CA ASP A 158 -0.99 -10.44 23.61
C ASP A 158 0.34 -10.71 22.87
N GLY A 159 0.77 -9.81 21.98
CA GLY A 159 1.99 -9.97 21.19
C GLY A 159 1.82 -10.85 19.95
N THR A 160 0.60 -11.25 19.59
CA THR A 160 0.33 -11.96 18.33
C THR A 160 0.47 -11.01 17.15
N LEU A 161 1.27 -11.37 16.14
CA LEU A 161 1.39 -10.59 14.90
C LEU A 161 0.07 -10.65 14.11
N LEU A 162 -0.46 -9.49 13.73
CA LEU A 162 -1.76 -9.35 13.08
C LEU A 162 -1.70 -9.38 11.55
N THR A 163 -0.51 -9.24 10.96
CA THR A 163 -0.33 -9.15 9.50
C THR A 163 0.65 -10.19 8.97
N PRO A 164 0.33 -10.90 7.88
CA PRO A 164 1.27 -11.82 7.27
C PRO A 164 2.41 -11.05 6.54
N PRO A 165 3.56 -11.69 6.26
CA PRO A 165 4.72 -11.03 5.66
C PRO A 165 4.47 -10.34 4.31
N ASP A 166 3.50 -10.84 3.55
CA ASP A 166 3.15 -10.37 2.21
C ASP A 166 1.98 -9.36 2.20
N ASN A 167 1.45 -8.99 3.36
CA ASN A 167 0.42 -7.95 3.53
C ASN A 167 0.72 -7.11 4.77
N GLN A 168 1.92 -6.55 4.81
CA GLN A 168 2.37 -5.72 5.93
C GLN A 168 1.63 -4.39 6.00
N VAL A 169 1.73 -3.78 7.17
CA VAL A 169 1.07 -2.52 7.47
C VAL A 169 1.77 -1.36 6.74
N VAL A 170 0.97 -0.49 6.13
CA VAL A 170 1.42 0.71 5.43
C VAL A 170 1.22 1.98 6.26
N ALA A 171 0.30 1.95 7.22
CA ALA A 171 0.13 3.01 8.20
C ALA A 171 -0.47 2.51 9.50
N VAL A 172 -0.09 3.12 10.62
CA VAL A 172 -0.70 2.94 11.93
C VAL A 172 -1.14 4.29 12.47
N ILE A 173 -2.37 4.36 12.97
CA ILE A 173 -2.93 5.52 13.65
C ILE A 173 -3.07 5.16 15.12
N PHE A 174 -2.53 6.00 16.00
CA PHE A 174 -2.52 5.78 17.45
C PHE A 174 -3.35 6.84 18.16
N ALA A 175 -4.09 6.39 19.17
CA ALA A 175 -4.69 7.19 20.21
C ALA A 175 -3.87 6.99 21.50
N PRO A 176 -3.11 8.00 21.96
CA PRO A 176 -2.17 7.89 23.08
C PRO A 176 -2.78 7.59 24.45
N GLY A 177 -4.10 7.67 24.58
CA GLY A 177 -4.77 7.43 25.84
C GLY A 177 -4.36 8.40 26.95
N ALA A 178 -4.55 7.97 28.19
CA ALA A 178 -4.14 8.74 29.36
C ALA A 178 -2.61 8.71 29.52
N PRO A 179 -1.98 9.78 30.03
CA PRO A 179 -0.53 9.81 30.22
C PRO A 179 -0.03 8.69 31.15
N GLN A 180 1.03 7.99 30.72
CA GLN A 180 1.72 6.99 31.53
C GLN A 180 2.91 7.59 32.30
N PRO A 181 3.40 6.94 33.37
CA PRO A 181 4.58 7.39 34.09
C PRO A 181 5.79 7.61 33.17
N GLY A 182 6.42 8.78 33.28
CA GLY A 182 7.59 9.16 32.47
C GLY A 182 7.25 9.94 31.20
N GLN A 183 5.98 10.03 30.80
CA GLN A 183 5.56 10.84 29.66
C GLN A 183 5.48 12.32 30.02
N ASN A 184 6.15 13.17 29.23
CA ASN A 184 6.08 14.62 29.37
C ASN A 184 5.33 15.26 28.20
N ARG A 185 4.01 15.37 28.35
CA ARG A 185 3.11 15.98 27.36
C ARG A 185 3.00 17.51 27.48
N SER A 186 3.83 18.15 28.31
CA SER A 186 3.84 19.60 28.46
C SER A 186 4.45 20.29 27.23
N GLY A 187 4.09 21.55 27.03
CA GLY A 187 4.54 22.37 25.90
C GLY A 187 3.38 23.07 25.20
N THR A 188 3.72 24.00 24.30
CA THR A 188 2.78 24.82 23.53
C THR A 188 3.16 24.89 22.05
N THR A 189 4.06 24.01 21.57
CA THR A 189 4.50 24.04 20.18
C THR A 189 3.43 23.53 19.21
N ALA A 190 2.46 22.76 19.72
CA ALA A 190 1.21 22.41 19.04
C ALA A 190 0.05 23.20 19.69
N PRO A 191 -0.28 24.42 19.24
CA PRO A 191 -1.30 25.27 19.88
C PRO A 191 -2.72 24.68 19.87
N VAL A 192 -3.08 23.89 18.86
CA VAL A 192 -4.38 23.23 18.76
C VAL A 192 -4.34 21.94 19.56
N CYS A 193 -3.47 20.99 19.23
CA CYS A 193 -3.40 19.68 19.88
C CYS A 193 -2.91 19.73 21.32
N GLY A 194 -2.11 20.73 21.67
CA GLY A 194 -1.44 20.88 22.95
C GLY A 194 -0.10 20.13 23.00
N GLY A 195 0.82 20.61 23.84
CA GLY A 195 2.07 19.92 24.13
C GLY A 195 3.12 20.06 23.03
N ASN A 196 3.67 18.93 22.58
CA ASN A 196 4.80 18.85 21.65
C ASN A 196 4.67 17.73 20.59
N TYR A 197 5.63 17.70 19.65
CA TYR A 197 5.71 16.76 18.51
C TYR A 197 6.69 15.61 18.76
N THR A 198 7.01 15.28 20.01
CA THR A 198 7.91 14.15 20.33
C THR A 198 7.10 12.89 20.65
N ALA A 199 7.12 11.89 19.77
CA ALA A 199 6.32 10.66 19.90
C ALA A 199 6.50 9.93 21.24
N THR A 200 7.74 9.85 21.74
CA THR A 200 8.06 9.18 23.02
C THR A 200 7.44 9.85 24.25
N ASN A 201 6.95 11.09 24.12
CA ASN A 201 6.23 11.76 25.19
C ASN A 201 4.75 11.35 25.27
N TYR A 202 4.24 10.60 24.29
CA TYR A 202 2.83 10.26 24.16
C TYR A 202 2.58 8.76 24.00
N LEU A 203 3.39 8.09 23.18
CA LEU A 203 3.23 6.67 22.86
C LEU A 203 4.05 5.80 23.80
N ASP A 204 3.48 4.67 24.17
CA ASP A 204 3.97 3.79 25.20
C ASP A 204 5.02 2.78 24.69
N SER A 205 5.75 2.21 25.63
CA SER A 205 6.60 1.04 25.41
C SER A 205 6.35 0.02 26.51
N GLY A 206 6.56 -1.25 26.20
CA GLY A 206 6.29 -2.33 27.14
C GLY A 206 6.86 -3.66 26.69
N ILE A 207 6.94 -4.60 27.63
CA ILE A 207 7.34 -5.98 27.36
C ILE A 207 6.08 -6.86 27.41
N VAL A 208 5.80 -7.57 26.32
CA VAL A 208 4.71 -8.53 26.21
C VAL A 208 5.30 -9.87 25.78
N ASN A 209 5.06 -10.92 26.58
CA ASN A 209 5.59 -12.27 26.33
C ASN A 209 7.11 -12.29 26.07
N GLY A 210 7.88 -11.50 26.83
CA GLY A 210 9.34 -11.42 26.73
C GLY A 210 9.86 -10.62 25.53
N SER A 211 8.99 -10.09 24.67
CA SER A 211 9.36 -9.22 23.55
C SER A 211 9.10 -7.75 23.92
N SER A 212 10.07 -6.88 23.58
CA SER A 212 9.93 -5.43 23.76
C SER A 212 9.19 -4.82 22.57
N TYR A 213 8.26 -3.93 22.87
CA TYR A 213 7.49 -3.13 21.92
C TYR A 213 7.58 -1.66 22.32
N ASN A 214 7.67 -0.77 21.34
CA ASN A 214 7.71 0.68 21.56
C ASN A 214 6.94 1.37 20.46
N ASN A 215 5.77 1.91 20.80
CA ASN A 215 4.88 2.56 19.84
C ASN A 215 5.44 3.88 19.29
N ALA A 216 6.45 4.46 19.95
CA ALA A 216 7.18 5.61 19.42
C ALA A 216 8.38 5.24 18.52
N ASP A 217 8.78 3.97 18.47
CA ASP A 217 10.00 3.53 17.77
C ASP A 217 9.71 3.11 16.32
N ILE A 218 9.72 4.11 15.45
CA ILE A 218 9.55 3.92 14.01
C ILE A 218 10.68 3.12 13.34
N VAL A 219 11.87 3.05 13.96
CA VAL A 219 13.03 2.33 13.39
C VAL A 219 12.77 0.82 13.44
N THR A 220 12.19 0.34 14.54
CA THR A 220 11.78 -1.07 14.62
C THR A 220 10.51 -1.36 13.81
N GLY A 221 9.62 -0.38 13.69
CA GLY A 221 8.33 -0.52 12.99
C GLY A 221 7.39 -1.54 13.64
N LYS A 222 7.60 -1.89 14.92
CA LYS A 222 6.83 -2.89 15.67
C LYS A 222 5.87 -2.20 16.63
N PHE A 223 4.60 -2.20 16.29
CA PHE A 223 3.55 -1.49 17.01
C PHE A 223 2.57 -2.45 17.66
N ILE A 224 2.19 -2.21 18.91
CA ILE A 224 1.34 -3.10 19.69
C ILE A 224 0.07 -2.40 20.17
N GLN A 225 -1.05 -3.09 20.06
CA GLN A 225 -2.34 -2.65 20.58
C GLN A 225 -2.31 -2.65 22.12
N GLY A 226 -2.70 -1.54 22.72
CA GLY A 226 -2.86 -1.42 24.15
C GLY A 226 -4.05 -2.20 24.71
N ALA A 227 -3.92 -2.62 25.96
CA ALA A 227 -4.97 -3.29 26.73
C ALA A 227 -5.41 -2.42 27.91
N ASN A 228 -6.68 -2.51 28.29
CA ASN A 228 -7.16 -1.82 29.49
C ASN A 228 -6.39 -2.31 30.73
N GLY A 229 -5.73 -1.37 31.42
CA GLY A 229 -4.88 -1.69 32.59
C GLY A 229 -3.56 -2.39 32.25
N GLY A 230 -3.20 -2.48 30.95
CA GLY A 230 -1.92 -2.98 30.50
C GLY A 230 -0.79 -1.94 30.64
N ILE A 231 0.44 -2.40 30.43
CA ILE A 231 1.65 -1.55 30.41
C ILE A 231 1.61 -0.57 29.23
N VAL A 232 0.97 -0.98 28.13
CA VAL A 232 0.66 -0.15 26.96
C VAL A 232 -0.85 0.11 26.97
N ASN A 233 -1.25 1.38 26.96
CA ASN A 233 -2.62 1.83 26.87
C ASN A 233 -2.97 2.47 25.51
N ASP A 234 -1.97 2.71 24.64
CA ASP A 234 -2.19 3.22 23.29
C ASP A 234 -3.19 2.34 22.54
N GLN A 235 -4.26 2.93 22.02
CA GLN A 235 -5.13 2.22 21.09
C GLN A 235 -4.69 2.52 19.66
N MET A 236 -4.71 1.52 18.79
CA MET A 236 -4.33 1.74 17.39
C MET A 236 -5.31 1.09 16.42
N VAL A 237 -5.38 1.68 15.24
CA VAL A 237 -5.89 1.02 14.04
C VAL A 237 -4.82 1.10 12.97
N PHE A 238 -4.81 0.14 12.05
CA PHE A 238 -3.82 0.10 10.99
C PHE A 238 -4.46 -0.06 9.62
N ILE A 239 -3.70 0.32 8.61
CA ILE A 239 -4.02 0.19 7.19
C ILE A 239 -2.98 -0.74 6.59
N THR A 240 -3.43 -1.80 5.93
CA THR A 240 -2.60 -2.71 5.15
C THR A 240 -2.57 -2.26 3.70
N ARG A 241 -1.61 -2.77 2.90
CA ARG A 241 -1.65 -2.53 1.45
C ARG A 241 -2.96 -3.00 0.81
N GLN A 242 -3.51 -4.12 1.28
CA GLN A 242 -4.77 -4.65 0.75
C GLN A 242 -5.95 -3.72 1.00
N ASP A 243 -6.00 -3.01 2.13
CA ASP A 243 -7.07 -2.04 2.40
C ASP A 243 -7.13 -0.96 1.31
N ILE A 244 -5.96 -0.45 0.89
CA ILE A 244 -5.84 0.58 -0.16
C ILE A 244 -6.18 -0.01 -1.53
N TRP A 245 -5.53 -1.10 -1.93
CA TRP A 245 -5.68 -1.62 -3.29
C TRP A 245 -7.04 -2.26 -3.54
N ASN A 246 -7.64 -2.91 -2.54
CA ASN A 246 -9.02 -3.40 -2.65
C ASN A 246 -10.02 -2.23 -2.77
N ALA A 247 -9.73 -1.08 -2.16
CA ALA A 247 -10.56 0.12 -2.31
C ALA A 247 -10.40 0.74 -3.71
N ILE A 248 -9.17 0.81 -4.25
CA ILE A 248 -8.90 1.27 -5.62
C ILE A 248 -9.62 0.38 -6.64
N GLN A 249 -9.51 -0.95 -6.53
CA GLN A 249 -10.13 -1.90 -7.46
C GLN A 249 -11.67 -1.84 -7.47
N LYS A 250 -12.30 -1.30 -6.42
CA LYS A 250 -13.75 -1.06 -6.39
C LYS A 250 -14.18 0.17 -7.19
N ARG A 251 -13.26 1.09 -7.50
CA ARG A 251 -13.57 2.26 -8.33
C ARG A 251 -13.98 1.80 -9.72
N THR A 252 -14.99 2.43 -10.29
CA THR A 252 -15.53 2.06 -11.61
C THR A 252 -14.51 2.21 -12.73
N ASP A 253 -13.60 3.18 -12.63
CA ASP A 253 -12.51 3.38 -13.56
C ASP A 253 -11.41 2.33 -13.43
N PHE A 254 -11.26 1.60 -12.31
CA PHE A 254 -10.28 0.52 -12.14
C PHE A 254 -10.80 -0.89 -12.41
N GLN A 255 -12.07 -1.04 -12.79
CA GLN A 255 -12.60 -2.33 -13.22
C GLN A 255 -11.91 -2.77 -14.52
N LEU A 256 -11.56 -4.06 -14.66
CA LEU A 256 -10.87 -4.56 -15.86
C LEU A 256 -11.74 -4.42 -17.14
N THR A 257 -13.05 -4.32 -16.99
CA THR A 257 -14.00 -4.06 -18.07
C THR A 257 -14.11 -2.59 -18.46
N SER A 258 -13.49 -1.68 -17.70
CA SER A 258 -13.56 -0.24 -17.96
C SER A 258 -12.56 0.15 -19.05
N PRO A 259 -13.01 0.86 -20.11
CA PRO A 259 -12.09 1.42 -21.12
C PRO A 259 -11.22 2.56 -20.56
N ASN A 260 -11.59 3.10 -19.40
CA ASN A 260 -10.85 4.15 -18.70
C ASN A 260 -9.85 3.58 -17.68
N ASN A 261 -9.73 2.25 -17.59
CA ASN A 261 -8.79 1.64 -16.67
C ASN A 261 -7.35 1.96 -17.08
N PRO A 262 -6.58 2.66 -16.22
CA PRO A 262 -5.25 3.09 -16.60
C PRO A 262 -4.29 1.93 -16.84
N LEU A 263 -4.50 0.76 -16.22
CA LEU A 263 -3.69 -0.44 -16.45
C LEU A 263 -3.99 -1.07 -17.82
N ILE A 264 -5.26 -1.05 -18.24
CA ILE A 264 -5.67 -1.50 -19.58
C ILE A 264 -5.14 -0.53 -20.65
N GLN A 265 -5.28 0.78 -20.42
CA GLN A 265 -4.73 1.81 -21.30
C GLN A 265 -3.20 1.73 -21.38
N MET A 266 -2.52 1.46 -20.26
CA MET A 266 -1.08 1.24 -20.24
C MET A 266 -0.68 0.05 -21.11
N THR A 267 -1.37 -1.08 -20.98
CA THR A 267 -1.07 -2.29 -21.75
C THR A 267 -1.28 -2.06 -23.25
N THR A 268 -2.35 -1.35 -23.60
CA THR A 268 -2.63 -0.92 -24.99
C THR A 268 -1.52 -0.01 -25.53
N GLN A 269 -1.15 1.03 -24.77
CA GLN A 269 -0.16 2.01 -25.21
C GLN A 269 1.23 1.39 -25.34
N VAL A 270 1.60 0.47 -24.45
CA VAL A 270 2.83 -0.30 -24.56
C VAL A 270 2.88 -1.13 -25.85
N ALA A 271 1.78 -1.81 -26.20
CA ALA A 271 1.68 -2.52 -27.48
C ALA A 271 1.78 -1.55 -28.68
N LEU A 272 1.18 -0.36 -28.57
CA LEU A 272 1.29 0.69 -29.59
C LEU A 272 2.71 1.23 -29.74
N CYS A 273 3.47 1.39 -28.66
CA CYS A 273 4.89 1.78 -28.72
C CYS A 273 5.72 0.71 -29.43
N LEU A 274 5.52 -0.57 -29.09
CA LEU A 274 6.19 -1.70 -29.73
C LEU A 274 5.85 -1.76 -31.23
N ALA A 275 4.58 -1.62 -31.60
CA ALA A 275 4.17 -1.54 -32.99
C ALA A 275 4.78 -0.32 -33.71
N ASN A 276 4.93 0.82 -33.02
CA ASN A 276 5.56 2.01 -33.57
C ASN A 276 7.06 1.79 -33.86
N TYR A 277 7.76 1.02 -33.03
CA TYR A 277 9.14 0.60 -33.33
C TYR A 277 9.23 -0.07 -34.70
N GLY A 278 8.37 -1.06 -34.96
CA GLY A 278 8.35 -1.78 -36.23
C GLY A 278 8.12 -0.89 -37.46
N LYS A 279 7.44 0.26 -37.29
CA LYS A 279 7.16 1.24 -38.36
C LYS A 279 8.33 2.20 -38.65
N HIS A 280 9.41 2.15 -37.86
CA HIS A 280 10.52 3.12 -37.91
C HIS A 280 11.90 2.46 -38.11
N ASN A 281 11.91 1.21 -38.56
CA ASN A 281 13.16 0.57 -38.96
C ASN A 281 13.67 1.12 -40.29
N SER A 282 14.92 0.78 -40.61
CA SER A 282 15.53 1.06 -41.92
C SER A 282 16.04 -0.26 -42.52
N PRO A 283 15.56 -0.66 -43.72
CA PRO A 283 14.62 0.05 -44.59
C PRO A 283 13.19 0.15 -44.01
N ASN A 284 12.39 1.08 -44.53
CA ASN A 284 11.07 1.44 -43.96
C ASN A 284 9.98 0.37 -44.11
N ASP A 285 10.24 -0.67 -44.90
CA ASP A 285 9.43 -1.88 -45.07
C ASP A 285 9.87 -3.03 -44.15
N ASN A 286 10.86 -2.81 -43.28
CA ASN A 286 11.25 -3.74 -42.24
C ASN A 286 10.31 -3.62 -41.03
N ASN A 287 9.37 -4.56 -40.88
CA ASN A 287 8.43 -4.56 -39.75
C ASN A 287 8.95 -5.29 -38.49
N SER A 288 10.25 -5.57 -38.39
CA SER A 288 10.81 -6.26 -37.22
C SER A 288 10.51 -5.52 -35.92
N LEU A 289 10.15 -6.26 -34.89
CA LEU A 289 9.90 -5.76 -33.54
C LEU A 289 11.15 -5.97 -32.67
N PRO A 290 11.35 -5.20 -31.58
CA PRO A 290 12.55 -5.34 -30.77
C PRO A 290 12.51 -6.67 -30.00
N TRP A 291 13.68 -7.17 -29.62
CA TRP A 291 13.83 -8.24 -28.64
C TRP A 291 13.22 -7.82 -27.29
N PRO A 292 12.65 -8.75 -26.50
CA PRO A 292 12.29 -8.52 -25.11
C PRO A 292 13.52 -8.28 -24.21
N ALA A 293 13.27 -7.68 -23.05
CA ALA A 293 14.23 -7.61 -21.96
C ALA A 293 14.20 -8.89 -21.09
N PRO A 294 15.30 -9.25 -20.40
CA PRO A 294 15.34 -10.39 -19.49
C PRO A 294 14.29 -10.31 -18.37
N LEU A 295 13.85 -11.47 -17.86
CA LEU A 295 12.94 -11.52 -16.70
C LEU A 295 13.59 -11.00 -15.42
N SER A 296 14.83 -11.42 -15.17
CA SER A 296 15.63 -11.05 -13.99
C SER A 296 16.40 -9.77 -14.25
N LEU A 297 16.05 -8.71 -13.51
CA LEU A 297 16.68 -7.40 -13.63
C LEU A 297 17.47 -7.04 -12.37
N SER A 298 18.51 -6.23 -12.56
CA SER A 298 19.31 -5.70 -11.44
C SER A 298 18.58 -4.63 -10.63
N ASP A 299 17.55 -4.01 -11.18
CA ASP A 299 16.61 -3.11 -10.49
C ASP A 299 15.33 -3.04 -11.33
N TYR A 300 14.17 -3.35 -10.73
CA TYR A 300 12.89 -3.32 -11.45
C TYR A 300 12.26 -1.93 -11.51
N ALA A 301 12.71 -0.99 -10.68
CA ALA A 301 12.24 0.39 -10.67
C ALA A 301 12.96 1.27 -11.72
N ASP A 302 14.20 0.92 -12.08
CA ASP A 302 15.00 1.67 -13.06
C ASP A 302 14.69 1.23 -14.50
N ASN A 303 14.14 2.14 -15.30
CA ASN A 303 13.81 1.92 -16.71
C ASN A 303 15.02 1.44 -17.52
N THR A 304 16.23 1.90 -17.22
CA THR A 304 17.44 1.55 -17.98
C THR A 304 17.84 0.09 -17.84
N LYS A 305 17.27 -0.64 -16.86
CA LYS A 305 17.52 -2.07 -16.69
C LYS A 305 16.67 -2.95 -17.59
N TYR A 306 15.62 -2.41 -18.19
CA TYR A 306 14.80 -3.11 -19.17
C TYR A 306 15.47 -3.01 -20.55
N ASP A 307 16.69 -3.53 -20.67
CA ASP A 307 17.45 -3.55 -21.92
C ASP A 307 17.18 -4.83 -22.70
N ASP A 308 16.98 -4.69 -24.00
CA ASP A 308 16.65 -5.80 -24.86
C ASP A 308 17.83 -6.78 -25.05
N SER A 309 17.52 -8.08 -25.09
CA SER A 309 18.55 -9.11 -25.21
C SER A 309 18.28 -10.02 -26.39
N ALA A 310 19.31 -10.19 -27.24
CA ALA A 310 19.21 -11.03 -28.42
C ALA A 310 18.78 -12.45 -28.07
N PHE A 311 18.02 -13.08 -28.98
CA PHE A 311 17.56 -14.47 -28.87
C PHE A 311 16.57 -14.74 -27.74
N LEU A 312 15.93 -13.71 -27.17
CA LEU A 312 14.77 -13.86 -26.30
C LEU A 312 13.49 -13.74 -27.13
N TYR A 313 12.64 -14.76 -27.18
CA TYR A 313 11.32 -14.60 -27.84
C TYR A 313 10.20 -14.20 -26.89
N ALA A 314 10.46 -14.25 -25.58
CA ALA A 314 9.56 -13.75 -24.56
C ALA A 314 10.34 -13.28 -23.34
N GLY A 315 9.84 -12.23 -22.70
CA GLY A 315 10.49 -11.58 -21.58
C GLY A 315 9.70 -10.38 -21.09
N ARG A 316 10.40 -9.42 -20.48
CA ARG A 316 9.81 -8.14 -20.11
C ARG A 316 9.74 -7.22 -21.31
N VAL A 317 8.82 -6.28 -21.26
CA VAL A 317 8.74 -5.21 -22.25
C VAL A 317 10.02 -4.37 -22.18
N PRO A 318 10.77 -4.21 -23.29
CA PRO A 318 12.02 -3.45 -23.28
C PRO A 318 11.76 -1.95 -23.20
N TYR A 319 12.58 -1.26 -22.41
CA TYR A 319 12.71 0.19 -22.44
C TYR A 319 13.85 0.59 -23.39
N SER A 320 15.05 0.04 -23.17
CA SER A 320 16.21 0.23 -24.03
C SER A 320 16.20 -0.85 -25.11
N VAL A 321 16.43 -0.45 -26.37
CA VAL A 321 16.34 -1.34 -27.54
C VAL A 321 17.64 -1.34 -28.34
N THR A 322 18.77 -1.19 -27.65
CA THR A 322 20.10 -0.98 -28.27
C THR A 322 20.49 -2.17 -29.14
N THR A 323 20.22 -3.39 -28.67
CA THR A 323 20.56 -4.63 -29.37
C THR A 323 19.78 -4.75 -30.67
N SER A 324 18.46 -4.55 -30.61
CA SER A 324 17.59 -4.61 -31.79
C SER A 324 17.88 -3.48 -32.76
N LYS A 325 18.07 -2.26 -32.24
CA LYS A 325 18.40 -1.07 -33.03
C LYS A 325 19.64 -1.28 -33.90
N ALA A 326 20.68 -1.90 -33.35
CA ALA A 326 21.92 -2.19 -34.09
C ALA A 326 21.68 -3.10 -35.31
N ILE A 327 20.62 -3.92 -35.28
CA ILE A 327 20.26 -4.85 -36.35
C ILE A 327 19.31 -4.20 -37.35
N THR A 328 18.27 -3.51 -36.85
CA THR A 328 17.18 -2.96 -37.66
C THR A 328 17.44 -1.55 -38.20
N SER A 329 18.58 -0.95 -37.80
CA SER A 329 18.92 0.45 -38.12
C SER A 329 17.81 1.45 -37.73
N ASN A 330 17.03 1.13 -36.69
CA ASN A 330 15.95 1.97 -36.17
C ASN A 330 16.50 3.29 -35.60
N SER A 331 15.69 4.34 -35.62
CA SER A 331 16.03 5.63 -34.99
C SER A 331 15.96 5.61 -33.46
N PHE A 332 15.20 4.69 -32.86
CA PHE A 332 14.90 4.68 -31.43
C PHE A 332 16.00 4.00 -30.62
N SER A 333 16.47 4.67 -29.57
CA SER A 333 17.30 4.05 -28.53
C SER A 333 16.47 3.60 -27.32
N ASN A 334 15.44 4.39 -26.98
CA ASN A 334 14.51 4.13 -25.88
C ASN A 334 13.09 4.10 -26.44
N LEU A 335 12.34 3.06 -26.09
CA LEU A 335 11.01 2.77 -26.62
C LEU A 335 9.90 3.49 -25.86
N MET A 336 9.90 3.37 -24.53
CA MET A 336 8.81 3.84 -23.67
C MET A 336 9.02 5.30 -23.26
N THR A 337 8.97 6.20 -24.25
CA THR A 337 9.16 7.64 -24.06
C THR A 337 8.16 8.44 -24.88
N THR A 338 7.90 9.69 -24.49
CA THR A 338 7.02 10.61 -25.24
C THR A 338 7.52 10.93 -26.65
N ALA A 339 8.82 10.74 -26.93
CA ALA A 339 9.40 10.97 -28.25
C ALA A 339 9.19 9.78 -29.20
N THR A 340 9.04 8.58 -28.65
CA THR A 340 8.99 7.33 -29.43
C THR A 340 7.58 6.72 -29.46
N CYS A 341 6.82 6.85 -28.39
CA CYS A 341 5.47 6.30 -28.30
C CYS A 341 4.44 7.19 -29.01
N PRO A 342 3.34 6.62 -29.54
CA PRO A 342 2.24 7.39 -30.11
C PRO A 342 1.56 8.35 -29.12
N ALA A 343 0.69 9.22 -29.65
CA ALA A 343 -0.10 10.16 -28.86
C ALA A 343 -0.90 9.43 -27.75
N GLY A 344 -0.88 10.01 -26.54
CA GLY A 344 -1.48 9.42 -25.34
C GLY A 344 -0.45 8.92 -24.32
N TRP A 345 0.80 8.67 -24.72
CA TRP A 345 1.84 8.15 -23.81
C TRP A 345 2.09 9.03 -22.57
N ALA A 346 2.05 10.36 -22.71
CA ALA A 346 2.34 11.28 -21.59
C ALA A 346 1.41 11.07 -20.38
N GLY A 347 0.16 10.65 -20.60
CA GLY A 347 -0.77 10.31 -19.51
C GLY A 347 -0.53 8.92 -18.89
N ILE A 348 0.15 8.04 -19.63
CA ILE A 348 0.45 6.66 -19.24
C ILE A 348 1.83 6.51 -18.62
N ASP A 349 2.76 7.41 -18.91
CA ASP A 349 4.14 7.35 -18.39
C ASP A 349 4.23 7.16 -16.86
N PRO A 350 3.40 7.83 -16.02
CA PRO A 350 3.39 7.55 -14.57
C PRO A 350 3.00 6.12 -14.22
N TRP A 351 2.08 5.52 -14.98
CA TRP A 351 1.66 4.13 -14.81
C TRP A 351 2.77 3.17 -15.22
N TRP A 352 3.36 3.36 -16.40
CA TRP A 352 4.52 2.58 -16.84
C TRP A 352 5.63 2.59 -15.77
N ASN A 353 5.99 3.76 -15.25
CA ASN A 353 7.08 3.88 -14.29
C ASN A 353 6.83 3.08 -13.00
N ASN A 354 5.57 2.87 -12.60
CA ASN A 354 5.18 2.16 -11.38
C ASN A 354 4.72 0.71 -11.60
N TRP A 355 4.40 0.31 -12.83
CA TRP A 355 3.74 -0.97 -13.13
C TRP A 355 4.44 -1.80 -14.20
N LYS A 356 5.54 -1.31 -14.79
CA LYS A 356 6.32 -2.02 -15.83
C LYS A 356 6.77 -3.44 -15.46
N ASP A 357 6.92 -3.73 -14.17
CA ASP A 357 7.24 -5.06 -13.66
C ASP A 357 6.09 -6.07 -13.77
N HIS A 358 4.90 -5.64 -14.19
CA HIS A 358 3.76 -6.49 -14.52
C HIS A 358 3.59 -6.73 -16.02
N LEU A 359 4.40 -6.09 -16.86
CA LEU A 359 4.29 -6.15 -18.31
C LEU A 359 5.30 -7.13 -18.90
N PHE A 360 4.77 -8.04 -19.71
CA PHE A 360 5.51 -9.06 -20.42
C PHE A 360 5.22 -8.97 -21.91
N TYR A 361 6.16 -9.48 -22.70
CA TYR A 361 6.16 -9.32 -24.13
C TYR A 361 6.74 -10.56 -24.78
N ALA A 362 5.98 -11.10 -25.72
CA ALA A 362 6.38 -12.20 -26.58
C ALA A 362 6.40 -11.74 -28.03
N ILE A 363 7.41 -12.16 -28.78
CA ILE A 363 7.56 -11.86 -30.20
C ILE A 363 7.53 -13.12 -31.03
N SER A 364 6.99 -12.97 -32.24
CA SER A 364 7.06 -14.03 -33.21
C SER A 364 8.47 -14.20 -33.78
N GLN A 365 8.84 -15.41 -34.15
CA GLN A 365 10.13 -15.66 -34.79
C GLN A 365 10.29 -14.92 -36.13
N ALA A 366 9.19 -14.79 -36.87
CA ALA A 366 9.15 -14.09 -38.16
C ALA A 366 9.37 -12.57 -38.03
N TYR A 367 9.08 -11.99 -36.85
CA TYR A 367 9.20 -10.55 -36.58
C TYR A 367 10.38 -10.20 -35.65
N LYS A 368 11.29 -11.15 -35.39
CA LYS A 368 12.53 -10.84 -34.65
C LYS A 368 13.36 -9.76 -35.36
N PRO A 369 14.22 -9.00 -34.66
CA PRO A 369 15.14 -8.05 -35.28
C PRO A 369 15.98 -8.67 -36.41
N THR A 370 15.87 -8.11 -37.62
CA THR A 370 16.73 -8.40 -38.78
C THR A 370 17.03 -7.13 -39.58
N ASN A 371 18.01 -7.19 -40.48
CA ASN A 371 18.45 -6.08 -41.34
C ASN A 371 17.84 -6.14 -42.75
N TYR A 372 16.82 -6.96 -42.97
CA TYR A 372 16.07 -7.09 -44.22
C TYR A 372 14.57 -7.01 -43.94
N THR A 373 13.76 -6.89 -44.99
CA THR A 373 12.30 -6.94 -44.89
C THR A 373 11.87 -8.27 -44.29
N ASN A 374 11.43 -8.23 -43.04
CA ASN A 374 10.96 -9.42 -42.34
C ASN A 374 9.48 -9.71 -42.62
N GLN A 375 9.12 -10.98 -42.41
CA GLN A 375 8.27 -11.74 -43.33
C GLN A 375 6.85 -11.98 -42.83
N ASP A 376 5.95 -12.23 -43.80
CA ASP A 376 4.57 -12.69 -43.60
C ASP A 376 4.52 -13.84 -42.56
N CYS A 377 3.46 -13.85 -41.75
CA CYS A 377 3.28 -14.93 -40.79
C CYS A 377 2.92 -16.25 -41.49
N GLY A 378 3.79 -17.25 -41.35
CA GLY A 378 3.44 -18.66 -41.55
C GLY A 378 2.91 -19.30 -40.27
N THR A 379 3.77 -19.37 -39.25
CA THR A 379 3.48 -19.93 -37.91
C THR A 379 3.80 -18.87 -36.84
N CYS A 380 3.06 -17.76 -36.80
CA CYS A 380 3.27 -16.74 -35.77
C CYS A 380 2.61 -17.11 -34.43
N LEU A 381 2.71 -16.20 -33.45
CA LEU A 381 2.05 -16.37 -32.17
C LEU A 381 0.54 -16.52 -32.34
N GLN A 382 -0.06 -17.35 -31.50
CA GLN A 382 -1.49 -17.61 -31.46
C GLN A 382 -2.07 -17.22 -30.11
N ILE A 383 -3.38 -16.95 -30.10
CA ILE A 383 -4.18 -16.81 -28.87
C ILE A 383 -5.28 -17.85 -28.90
N ASN A 384 -5.37 -18.67 -27.86
CA ASN A 384 -6.38 -19.73 -27.75
C ASN A 384 -6.43 -20.64 -29.01
N GLY A 385 -5.29 -20.85 -29.67
CA GLY A 385 -5.15 -21.67 -30.88
C GLY A 385 -5.54 -20.99 -32.20
N SER A 386 -5.75 -19.66 -32.21
CA SER A 386 -6.14 -18.89 -33.40
C SER A 386 -5.29 -17.64 -33.60
N GLY A 387 -5.35 -17.07 -34.80
CA GLY A 387 -4.63 -15.85 -35.18
C GLY A 387 -3.18 -16.09 -35.61
N GLN A 388 -2.55 -15.01 -36.06
CA GLN A 388 -1.15 -14.97 -36.47
C GLN A 388 -0.59 -13.59 -36.11
N TYR A 389 -0.05 -13.49 -34.89
CA TYR A 389 0.36 -12.23 -34.31
C TYR A 389 1.88 -12.07 -34.35
N ALA A 390 2.33 -10.89 -34.79
CA ALA A 390 3.73 -10.49 -34.78
C ALA A 390 4.28 -10.45 -33.35
N ALA A 391 3.45 -10.05 -32.38
CA ALA A 391 3.78 -10.04 -30.96
C ALA A 391 2.51 -10.04 -30.07
N VAL A 392 2.71 -10.38 -28.80
CA VAL A 392 1.69 -10.31 -27.75
C VAL A 392 2.28 -9.58 -26.54
N VAL A 393 1.56 -8.59 -26.02
CA VAL A 393 1.86 -7.91 -24.75
C VAL A 393 0.88 -8.42 -23.71
N MET A 394 1.40 -8.85 -22.57
CA MET A 394 0.63 -9.41 -21.46
C MET A 394 0.85 -8.56 -20.20
N PHE A 395 -0.24 -8.17 -19.54
CA PHE A 395 -0.22 -7.55 -18.23
C PHE A 395 -0.74 -8.53 -17.18
N ALA A 396 0.12 -8.84 -16.21
CA ALA A 396 -0.21 -9.66 -15.06
C ALA A 396 -0.97 -8.86 -14.01
N SER A 397 -2.27 -9.16 -13.83
CA SER A 397 -3.14 -8.43 -12.92
C SER A 397 -2.85 -8.76 -11.44
N SER A 398 -3.78 -8.49 -10.52
CA SER A 398 -3.60 -8.71 -9.09
C SER A 398 -3.24 -10.17 -8.80
N ARG A 399 -2.31 -10.41 -7.88
CA ARG A 399 -1.84 -11.76 -7.57
C ARG A 399 -2.98 -12.76 -7.32
N LEU A 400 -2.84 -13.97 -7.87
CA LEU A 400 -3.70 -15.11 -7.58
C LEU A 400 -3.10 -16.01 -6.50
N VAL A 401 -3.89 -16.97 -6.02
CA VAL A 401 -3.46 -17.90 -4.97
C VAL A 401 -2.23 -18.69 -5.44
N GLY A 402 -1.19 -18.72 -4.61
CA GLY A 402 0.07 -19.42 -4.90
C GLY A 402 1.14 -18.54 -5.57
N GLN A 403 0.79 -17.35 -6.05
CA GLN A 403 1.77 -16.40 -6.57
C GLN A 403 2.45 -15.62 -5.45
N VAL A 404 3.78 -15.50 -5.54
CA VAL A 404 4.58 -14.71 -4.61
C VAL A 404 5.29 -13.60 -5.38
N ARG A 405 4.85 -12.36 -5.19
CA ARG A 405 5.49 -11.17 -5.75
C ARG A 405 6.07 -10.38 -4.60
N ALA A 406 7.39 -10.41 -4.44
CA ALA A 406 8.06 -9.65 -3.38
C ALA A 406 8.10 -8.15 -3.75
N SER A 407 7.99 -7.27 -2.76
CA SER A 407 8.43 -5.88 -2.93
C SER A 407 8.84 -5.25 -1.60
N ASP A 408 10.14 -5.24 -1.33
CA ASP A 408 10.78 -4.11 -0.68
C ASP A 408 11.57 -3.30 -1.73
N THR A 409 11.41 -1.97 -1.61
CA THR A 409 12.23 -0.82 -2.07
C THR A 409 12.86 -0.77 -3.47
N THR A 410 13.39 -1.86 -4.03
CA THR A 410 14.08 -1.91 -5.34
C THR A 410 13.99 -3.28 -6.05
N GLY A 411 13.76 -4.38 -5.33
CA GLY A 411 13.62 -5.71 -5.93
C GLY A 411 14.82 -6.20 -6.75
N ALA A 412 16.01 -5.61 -6.61
CA ALA A 412 17.22 -5.96 -7.35
C ALA A 412 17.51 -7.48 -7.31
N ASN A 413 17.60 -8.13 -8.48
CA ASN A 413 17.80 -9.59 -8.60
C ASN A 413 16.78 -10.42 -7.80
N SER A 414 15.59 -9.88 -7.54
CA SER A 414 14.54 -10.56 -6.79
C SER A 414 14.09 -11.82 -7.54
N ILE A 415 14.38 -12.99 -6.95
CA ILE A 415 13.97 -14.30 -7.50
C ILE A 415 12.45 -14.34 -7.71
N PRO A 416 11.60 -13.91 -6.75
CA PRO A 416 10.16 -13.83 -6.98
C PRO A 416 9.78 -13.00 -8.21
N ARG A 417 10.43 -11.85 -8.42
CA ARG A 417 10.18 -10.95 -9.56
C ARG A 417 10.70 -11.52 -10.90
N GLY A 418 11.74 -12.34 -10.88
CA GLY A 418 12.28 -13.02 -12.06
C GLY A 418 11.55 -14.31 -12.45
N THR A 419 10.59 -14.77 -11.63
CA THR A 419 9.89 -16.04 -11.81
C THR A 419 8.53 -15.82 -12.48
N ILE A 420 8.35 -16.31 -13.70
CA ILE A 420 7.14 -16.03 -14.50
C ILE A 420 5.84 -16.56 -13.89
N SER A 421 5.89 -17.71 -13.21
CA SER A 421 4.72 -18.31 -12.56
C SER A 421 4.19 -17.49 -11.39
N ASN A 422 4.94 -16.49 -10.94
CA ASN A 422 4.44 -15.53 -9.95
C ASN A 422 3.59 -14.44 -10.60
N TYR A 423 3.54 -14.31 -11.92
CA TYR A 423 2.86 -13.22 -12.62
C TYR A 423 1.75 -13.70 -13.56
N LEU A 424 2.08 -14.56 -14.50
CA LEU A 424 1.15 -15.03 -15.54
C LEU A 424 0.57 -16.39 -15.16
N GLU A 425 -0.55 -16.76 -15.78
CA GLU A 425 -1.21 -18.06 -15.55
C GLU A 425 -1.43 -18.91 -16.81
N GLY A 426 -1.67 -20.22 -16.61
CA GLY A 426 -1.93 -21.23 -17.64
C GLY A 426 -0.95 -21.18 -18.82
N ASN A 427 -1.47 -21.09 -20.06
CA ASN A 427 -0.62 -21.09 -21.25
C ASN A 427 0.34 -19.88 -21.30
N ASN A 428 -0.03 -18.77 -20.65
CA ASN A 428 0.84 -17.59 -20.56
C ASN A 428 2.08 -17.84 -19.72
N THR A 429 1.99 -18.74 -18.73
CA THR A 429 3.13 -19.24 -17.97
C THR A 429 3.85 -20.37 -18.69
N SER A 430 3.11 -21.41 -19.12
CA SER A 430 3.71 -22.67 -19.58
C SER A 430 4.47 -22.50 -20.89
N ASN A 431 4.01 -21.60 -21.74
CA ASN A 431 4.60 -21.34 -23.06
C ASN A 431 5.51 -20.10 -23.04
N PHE A 432 5.75 -19.50 -21.85
CA PHE A 432 6.50 -18.25 -21.75
C PHE A 432 7.96 -18.37 -22.17
N SER A 433 8.60 -19.54 -22.06
CA SER A 433 10.01 -19.69 -22.43
C SER A 433 10.26 -19.41 -23.93
N GLY A 434 9.20 -19.36 -24.75
CA GLY A 434 9.29 -18.84 -26.11
C GLY A 434 10.22 -19.65 -27.00
N ALA A 435 10.32 -20.97 -26.79
CA ALA A 435 11.40 -21.81 -27.32
C ALA A 435 11.64 -21.61 -28.83
N ASN A 436 10.60 -21.28 -29.60
CA ASN A 436 10.73 -21.02 -31.04
C ASN A 436 10.06 -19.73 -31.52
N GLY A 437 9.55 -18.87 -30.62
CA GLY A 437 8.83 -17.64 -30.99
C GLY A 437 7.52 -17.88 -31.77
N ASN A 438 6.90 -19.05 -31.68
CA ASN A 438 5.67 -19.38 -32.41
C ASN A 438 4.61 -19.96 -31.44
N GLU A 439 4.65 -19.49 -30.20
CA GLU A 439 3.89 -20.06 -29.10
C GLU A 439 2.40 -19.66 -29.13
N ASN A 440 1.59 -20.48 -28.47
CA ASN A 440 0.15 -20.21 -28.28
C ASN A 440 -0.10 -19.69 -26.86
N TYR A 441 -0.47 -18.43 -26.75
CA TYR A 441 -0.85 -17.79 -25.49
C TYR A 441 -2.37 -17.89 -25.27
N GLN A 442 -2.85 -17.40 -24.13
CA GLN A 442 -4.26 -17.44 -23.78
C GLN A 442 -4.78 -16.08 -23.32
N THR A 443 -6.05 -15.84 -23.61
CA THR A 443 -6.85 -14.72 -23.10
C THR A 443 -8.18 -15.27 -22.59
N GLY A 444 -8.79 -14.59 -21.62
CA GLY A 444 -10.00 -15.06 -20.98
C GLY A 444 -10.54 -14.09 -19.93
N SER A 445 -11.75 -14.35 -19.47
CA SER A 445 -12.34 -13.59 -18.36
C SER A 445 -11.60 -13.86 -17.06
N ALA A 446 -11.48 -12.82 -16.23
CA ALA A 446 -10.88 -12.93 -14.91
C ALA A 446 -11.63 -13.97 -14.04
N SER A 447 -10.88 -14.82 -13.38
CA SER A 447 -11.34 -15.89 -12.48
C SER A 447 -10.39 -16.05 -11.30
N SER A 448 -10.63 -17.04 -10.44
CA SER A 448 -9.70 -17.35 -9.34
C SER A 448 -8.36 -17.93 -9.81
N THR A 449 -8.23 -18.31 -11.08
CA THR A 449 -7.05 -19.01 -11.63
C THR A 449 -6.48 -18.36 -12.89
N PHE A 450 -7.07 -17.27 -13.38
CA PHE A 450 -6.60 -16.55 -14.56
C PHE A 450 -7.06 -15.10 -14.52
N ASN A 451 -6.16 -14.12 -14.67
CA ASN A 451 -6.55 -12.72 -14.77
C ASN A 451 -5.62 -11.85 -15.64
N ASP A 452 -4.81 -12.47 -16.50
CA ASP A 452 -3.96 -11.77 -17.45
C ASP A 452 -4.77 -10.96 -18.47
N VAL A 453 -4.28 -9.77 -18.81
CA VAL A 453 -4.81 -8.92 -19.88
C VAL A 453 -3.83 -8.93 -21.03
N SER A 454 -4.30 -9.16 -22.26
CA SER A 454 -3.42 -9.30 -23.43
C SER A 454 -3.82 -8.37 -24.57
N TYR A 455 -2.82 -7.80 -25.24
CA TYR A 455 -2.95 -7.06 -26.49
C TYR A 455 -2.06 -7.67 -27.56
N CYS A 456 -2.63 -7.78 -28.75
CA CYS A 456 -2.07 -8.49 -29.89
C CYS A 456 -1.62 -7.47 -30.94
N ILE A 457 -0.40 -7.65 -31.45
CA ILE A 457 0.13 -6.89 -32.58
C ILE A 457 0.03 -7.78 -33.81
N ASP A 458 -0.78 -7.38 -34.79
CA ASP A 458 -0.94 -8.12 -36.04
C ASP A 458 0.25 -7.94 -36.99
N GLN A 459 0.20 -8.61 -38.14
CA GLN A 459 1.24 -8.58 -39.17
C GLN A 459 1.49 -7.19 -39.78
N ASN A 460 0.47 -6.33 -39.74
CA ASN A 460 0.48 -4.97 -40.24
C ASN A 460 0.80 -3.96 -39.13
N LEU A 461 1.23 -4.45 -37.95
CA LEU A 461 1.53 -3.65 -36.78
C LEU A 461 0.33 -2.83 -36.29
N ASN A 462 -0.88 -3.38 -36.42
CA ASN A 462 -2.08 -2.90 -35.75
C ASN A 462 -2.22 -3.57 -34.38
N VAL A 463 -2.71 -2.81 -33.40
CA VAL A 463 -2.90 -3.27 -32.03
C VAL A 463 -4.38 -3.52 -31.77
N THR A 464 -4.71 -4.70 -31.26
CA THR A 464 -6.06 -5.06 -30.85
C THR A 464 -6.03 -5.81 -29.52
N PRO A 465 -7.11 -5.77 -28.72
CA PRO A 465 -7.26 -6.72 -27.62
C PRO A 465 -7.18 -8.15 -28.14
N CYS A 466 -6.49 -9.02 -27.41
CA CYS A 466 -6.63 -10.47 -27.56
C CYS A 466 -7.87 -10.90 -26.75
#